data_AF-A0A958XYB0-F1
#
_entry.id   AF-A0A958XYB0-F1
#
_cell.length_a   1.000
_cell.length_b   1.000
_cell.length_c   1.000
_cell.angle_alpha   90.00
_cell.angle_beta   90.00
_cell.angle_gamma   90.00
#
_symmetry.space_group_name_H-M   'P 1'
#
loop_
_entity.id
_entity.type
_entity.pdbx_description
1 polymer ?
#
loop_
_entity_poly.entity_id
_entity_poly.type
_entity_poly.pdbx_seq_one_letter_code
_entity_poly.pdbx_strand_id
1 'polypeptide(L)'
;MIWHPLTVFLSWLAYFALHSLLAAGAVKKWTEKNAPVLYRYYRLIYNVVATGLLIWLSLWLVRSEQVLLFDPPLWLRVFSGAMAATGLWLVGASLYGYDLGEFLGIRSATAPDDT
;
A
#
# COMPACT_ATOMS: atom_id res chain seq x y z
N MET A 1 -0.58 29.23 -4.27
CA MET A 1 -1.11 27.96 -3.72
C MET A 1 -0.42 26.73 -4.36
N ILE A 2 0.92 26.70 -4.43
CA ILE A 2 1.69 25.58 -5.03
C ILE A 2 2.11 24.55 -3.96
N TRP A 3 2.00 24.93 -2.68
CA TRP A 3 2.40 24.10 -1.54
C TRP A 3 1.65 22.78 -1.49
N HIS A 4 0.34 22.79 -1.76
CA HIS A 4 -0.51 21.60 -1.69
C HIS A 4 -0.11 20.49 -2.69
N PRO A 5 -0.01 20.75 -4.01
CA PRO A 5 0.41 19.72 -4.96
C PRO A 5 1.87 19.26 -4.74
N LEU A 6 2.77 20.15 -4.34
CA LEU A 6 4.15 19.77 -4.04
C LEU A 6 4.23 18.87 -2.81
N THR A 7 3.50 19.17 -1.73
CA THR A 7 3.44 18.31 -0.55
C THR A 7 2.84 16.94 -0.86
N VAL A 8 1.82 16.88 -1.71
CA VAL A 8 1.25 15.60 -2.17
C VAL A 8 2.30 14.81 -2.94
N PHE A 9 2.96 15.43 -3.93
CA PHE A 9 4.00 14.79 -4.73
C PHE A 9 5.15 14.25 -3.86
N LEU A 10 5.70 15.07 -2.96
CA LEU A 10 6.80 14.69 -2.09
C LEU A 10 6.39 13.58 -1.10
N SER A 11 5.15 13.61 -0.60
CA SER A 11 4.65 12.58 0.33
C SER A 11 4.50 11.24 -0.37
N TRP A 12 3.95 11.22 -1.60
CA TRP A 12 3.89 10.00 -2.41
C TRP A 12 5.27 9.49 -2.79
N LEU A 13 6.19 10.38 -3.17
CA LEU A 13 7.57 10.02 -3.48
C LEU A 13 8.27 9.39 -2.27
N ALA A 14 8.13 9.99 -1.09
CA ALA A 14 8.69 9.46 0.15
C ALA A 14 8.07 8.10 0.51
N TYR A 15 6.75 7.95 0.35
CA TYR A 15 6.07 6.68 0.57
C TYR A 15 6.60 5.57 -0.35
N PHE A 16 6.65 5.81 -1.67
CA PHE A 16 7.15 4.81 -2.63
C PHE A 16 8.63 4.49 -2.42
N ALA A 17 9.45 5.50 -2.10
CA ALA A 17 10.86 5.30 -1.77
C ALA A 17 11.02 4.42 -0.52
N LEU A 18 10.28 4.72 0.55
CA LEU A 18 10.31 3.93 1.78
C LEU A 18 9.81 2.50 1.56
N HIS A 19 8.71 2.33 0.82
CA HIS A 19 8.17 1.03 0.48
C HIS A 19 9.19 0.18 -0.31
N SER A 20 9.79 0.75 -1.35
CA SER A 20 10.81 0.09 -2.16
C SER A 20 12.06 -0.26 -1.34
N LEU A 21 12.51 0.65 -0.47
CA LEU A 21 13.64 0.44 0.41
C LEU A 21 13.39 -0.72 1.39
N LEU A 22 12.23 -0.76 2.04
CA LEU A 22 11.85 -1.85 2.96
C LEU A 22 11.62 -3.18 2.21
N ALA A 23 11.19 -3.14 0.95
CA ALA A 23 11.07 -4.33 0.12
C ALA A 23 12.45 -4.90 -0.29
N ALA A 24 13.47 -4.05 -0.37
CA ALA A 24 14.80 -4.39 -0.87
C ALA A 24 15.48 -5.50 -0.04
N GLY A 25 16.16 -6.41 -0.74
CA GLY A 25 16.86 -7.53 -0.11
C GLY A 25 17.98 -7.09 0.85
N ALA A 26 18.59 -5.93 0.64
CA ALA A 26 19.64 -5.39 1.50
C ALA A 26 19.13 -5.09 2.92
N VAL A 27 17.95 -4.48 3.04
CA VAL A 27 17.35 -4.15 4.35
C VAL A 27 16.89 -5.42 5.07
N LYS A 28 16.35 -6.40 4.33
CA LYS A 28 16.01 -7.73 4.87
C LYS A 28 17.24 -8.43 5.45
N LYS A 29 18.33 -8.55 4.68
CA LYS A 29 19.59 -9.17 5.14
C LYS A 29 20.21 -8.44 6.32
N TRP A 30 20.16 -7.11 6.32
CA TRP A 30 20.63 -6.30 7.45
C TRP A 30 19.79 -6.58 8.71
N THR A 31 18.47 -6.67 8.58
CA THR A 31 17.58 -6.96 9.72
C THR A 31 17.76 -8.39 10.24
N GLU A 32 17.94 -9.36 9.33
CA GLU A 32 18.26 -10.75 9.68
C GLU A 32 19.54 -10.86 10.51
N LYS A 33 20.60 -10.13 10.13
CA LYS A 33 21.90 -10.15 10.82
C LYS A 33 21.88 -9.44 12.17
N ASN A 34 21.20 -8.29 12.28
CA ASN A 34 21.29 -7.42 13.48
C ASN A 34 20.12 -7.61 14.45
N ALA A 35 18.97 -8.13 13.99
CA ALA A 35 17.76 -8.28 14.79
C ALA A 35 16.96 -9.53 14.35
N PRO A 36 17.49 -10.75 14.59
CA PRO A 36 16.87 -11.99 14.12
C PRO A 36 15.46 -12.23 14.68
N VAL A 37 15.18 -11.76 15.91
CA VAL A 37 13.83 -11.79 16.50
C VAL A 37 12.86 -10.91 15.70
N LEU A 38 13.31 -9.74 15.25
CA LEU A 38 12.50 -8.83 14.45
C LEU A 38 12.32 -9.34 13.01
N TYR A 39 13.33 -10.04 12.48
CA TYR A 39 13.27 -10.66 11.15
C TYR A 39 12.12 -11.67 11.02
N ARG A 40 11.81 -12.43 12.09
CA ARG A 40 10.65 -13.34 12.15
C ARG A 40 9.33 -12.65 11.82
N TYR A 41 9.17 -11.40 12.25
CA TYR A 41 7.95 -10.60 12.04
C TYR A 41 8.11 -9.58 10.91
N TYR A 42 9.22 -9.59 10.17
CA TYR A 42 9.53 -8.56 9.17
C TYR A 42 8.44 -8.42 8.11
N ARG A 43 7.93 -9.55 7.58
CA ARG A 43 6.86 -9.53 6.56
C ARG A 43 5.58 -8.87 7.09
N LEU A 44 5.18 -9.21 8.31
CA LEU A 44 4.02 -8.63 8.97
C LEU A 44 4.21 -7.12 9.18
N ILE A 45 5.34 -6.73 9.78
CA ILE A 45 5.66 -5.32 10.05
C ILE A 45 5.70 -4.52 8.75
N TYR A 46 6.39 -5.05 7.73
CA TYR A 46 6.46 -4.43 6.40
C TYR A 46 5.07 -4.20 5.81
N ASN A 47 4.22 -5.22 5.78
CA ASN A 47 2.88 -5.11 5.21
C ASN A 47 1.99 -4.14 5.99
N VAL A 48 2.06 -4.15 7.33
CA VAL A 48 1.33 -3.22 8.19
C VAL A 48 1.79 -1.78 7.98
N VAL A 49 3.10 -1.54 7.92
CA VAL A 49 3.66 -0.20 7.69
C VAL A 49 3.30 0.29 6.29
N ALA A 50 3.50 -0.53 5.26
CA ALA A 50 3.18 -0.17 3.88
C ALA A 50 1.69 0.14 3.70
N THR A 51 0.81 -0.76 4.15
CA THR A 51 -0.64 -0.59 4.00
C THR A 51 -1.15 0.55 4.87
N GLY A 52 -0.64 0.69 6.10
CA GLY A 52 -1.01 1.77 7.01
C GLY A 52 -0.64 3.14 6.46
N LEU A 53 0.58 3.29 5.92
CA LEU A 53 1.01 4.53 5.27
C LEU A 53 0.19 4.84 4.01
N LEU A 54 -0.13 3.82 3.21
CA LEU A 54 -0.98 3.98 2.03
C LEU A 54 -2.38 4.49 2.40
N ILE A 55 -3.02 3.88 3.40
CA ILE A 55 -4.34 4.28 3.88
C ILE A 55 -4.29 5.69 4.45
N TRP A 56 -3.32 5.97 5.32
CA TRP A 56 -3.14 7.29 5.93
C TRP A 56 -2.99 8.39 4.86
N LEU A 57 -2.10 8.18 3.89
CA LEU A 57 -1.84 9.15 2.83
C LEU A 57 -3.07 9.36 1.94
N SER A 58 -3.80 8.27 1.63
CA SER A 58 -5.04 8.33 0.85
C SER A 58 -6.15 9.08 1.58
N LEU A 59 -6.35 8.81 2.89
CA LEU A 59 -7.34 9.51 3.71
C LEU A 59 -7.01 10.99 3.85
N TRP A 60 -5.73 11.33 4.00
CA TRP A 60 -5.27 12.71 4.03
C TRP A 60 -5.60 13.43 2.71
N LEU A 61 -5.37 12.77 1.57
CA LEU A 61 -5.68 13.33 0.25
C LEU A 61 -7.19 13.57 0.03
N VAL A 62 -8.05 12.63 0.45
CA VAL A 62 -9.51 12.75 0.31
C VAL A 62 -10.08 13.87 1.19
N ARG A 63 -9.48 14.11 2.37
CA ARG A 63 -9.91 15.18 3.29
C ARG A 63 -9.42 16.57 2.89
N SER A 64 -8.43 16.66 2.01
CA SER A 64 -7.93 17.94 1.55
C SER A 64 -8.96 18.68 0.68
N GLU A 65 -9.05 20.00 0.83
CA GLU A 65 -9.93 20.82 0.01
C GLU A 65 -9.48 20.75 -1.45
N GLN A 66 -10.31 20.14 -2.29
CA GLN A 66 -10.05 20.05 -3.72
C GLN A 66 -10.62 21.28 -4.40
N VAL A 67 -9.75 22.18 -4.83
CA VAL A 67 -10.14 23.26 -5.75
C VAL A 67 -10.23 22.65 -7.14
N LEU A 68 -11.44 22.62 -7.71
CA LEU A 68 -11.64 22.26 -9.11
C LEU A 68 -10.93 23.29 -9.99
N LEU A 69 -9.82 22.88 -10.61
CA LEU A 69 -9.08 23.71 -11.56
C LEU A 69 -9.85 23.90 -12.87
N PHE A 70 -10.64 22.89 -13.25
CA PHE A 70 -11.49 22.86 -14.44
C PHE A 70 -12.75 22.09 -14.10
N ASP A 71 -13.90 22.50 -14.67
CA ASP A 71 -15.13 21.73 -14.54
C ASP A 71 -15.13 20.56 -15.55
N PRO A 72 -15.01 19.30 -15.10
CA PRO A 72 -14.88 18.18 -16.02
C PRO A 72 -16.22 17.89 -16.70
N PRO A 73 -16.24 17.70 -18.04
CA PRO A 73 -17.45 17.34 -18.77
C PRO A 73 -17.99 15.98 -18.31
N LEU A 74 -19.29 15.75 -18.49
CA LEU A 74 -19.99 14.56 -17.98
C LEU A 74 -19.31 13.24 -18.37
N TRP A 75 -18.83 13.12 -19.62
CA TRP A 75 -18.17 11.90 -20.09
C TRP A 75 -16.91 11.57 -19.28
N LEU A 76 -16.14 12.59 -18.87
CA LEU A 76 -14.92 12.40 -18.09
C LEU A 76 -15.25 12.01 -16.64
N ARG A 77 -16.35 12.53 -16.09
CA ARG A 77 -16.88 12.12 -14.77
C ARG A 77 -17.34 10.66 -14.78
N VAL A 78 -18.08 10.25 -15.81
CA VAL A 78 -18.52 8.85 -15.97
C VAL A 78 -17.32 7.93 -16.18
N PHE A 79 -16.37 8.31 -17.03
CA PHE A 79 -15.18 7.51 -17.31
C PHE A 79 -14.29 7.34 -16.06
N SER A 80 -14.03 8.41 -15.32
CA SER A 80 -13.27 8.35 -14.07
C SER A 80 -13.97 7.51 -13.00
N GLY A 81 -15.30 7.62 -12.89
CA GLY A 81 -16.10 6.77 -12.01
C GLY A 81 -16.00 5.28 -12.37
N ALA A 82 -16.09 4.94 -13.66
CA ALA A 82 -15.94 3.58 -14.14
C ALA A 82 -14.53 3.02 -13.87
N MET A 83 -13.48 3.83 -14.06
CA MET A 83 -12.10 3.45 -13.73
C MET A 83 -11.93 3.19 -12.24
N ALA A 84 -12.47 4.06 -11.38
CA ALA A 84 -12.41 3.87 -9.92
C ALA A 84 -13.14 2.59 -9.49
N ALA A 85 -14.34 2.34 -10.03
CA ALA A 85 -15.10 1.13 -9.74
C ALA A 85 -14.35 -0.15 -10.19
N THR A 86 -13.75 -0.11 -11.38
CA THR A 86 -12.94 -1.23 -11.90
C THR A 86 -11.70 -1.47 -11.02
N GLY A 87 -11.01 -0.42 -10.59
CA GLY A 87 -9.87 -0.53 -9.69
C GLY A 87 -10.25 -1.16 -8.35
N LEU A 88 -11.36 -0.72 -7.74
CA LEU A 88 -11.87 -1.32 -6.51
C LEU A 88 -12.29 -2.78 -6.69
N TRP A 89 -12.92 -3.10 -7.82
CA TRP A 89 -13.27 -4.47 -8.17
C TRP A 89 -12.02 -5.36 -8.33
N LEU A 90 -10.98 -4.89 -9.01
CA LEU A 90 -9.71 -5.62 -9.16
C LEU A 90 -9.03 -5.87 -7.82
N VAL A 91 -9.00 -4.87 -6.93
CA VAL A 91 -8.49 -5.05 -5.56
C VAL A 91 -9.29 -6.13 -4.84
N GLY A 92 -10.62 -6.06 -4.84
CA GLY A 92 -11.47 -7.08 -4.23
C GLY A 92 -11.26 -8.48 -4.82
N ALA A 93 -11.21 -8.59 -6.14
CA ALA A 93 -10.98 -9.85 -6.85
C ALA A 93 -9.61 -10.45 -6.53
N SER A 94 -8.57 -9.62 -6.44
CA SER A 94 -7.21 -10.07 -6.07
C SER A 94 -7.11 -10.62 -4.64
N LEU A 95 -7.97 -10.14 -3.73
CA LEU A 95 -7.99 -10.60 -2.34
C LEU A 95 -8.86 -11.86 -2.15
N TYR A 96 -9.88 -12.07 -2.99
CA TYR A 96 -10.86 -13.14 -2.83
C TYR A 96 -10.25 -14.56 -2.80
N GLY A 97 -9.17 -14.79 -3.56
CA GLY A 97 -8.48 -16.08 -3.61
C GLY A 97 -7.16 -16.14 -2.86
N TYR A 98 -6.82 -15.13 -2.06
CA TYR A 98 -5.48 -14.97 -1.49
C TYR A 98 -5.47 -15.31 0.01
N ASP A 99 -4.55 -16.19 0.44
CA ASP A 99 -4.35 -16.43 1.88
C ASP A 99 -3.66 -15.21 2.51
N LEU A 100 -4.47 -14.33 3.08
CA LEU A 100 -4.02 -13.14 3.80
C LEU A 100 -3.11 -13.50 4.99
N GLY A 101 -3.29 -14.66 5.61
CA GLY A 101 -2.46 -15.13 6.71
C GLY A 101 -1.05 -15.50 6.24
N GLU A 102 -0.93 -16.16 5.11
CA GLU A 102 0.36 -16.44 4.47
C GLU A 102 1.02 -15.14 3.96
N PHE A 103 0.24 -14.26 3.32
CA PHE A 103 0.71 -12.97 2.83
C PHE A 103 1.27 -12.08 3.94
N LEU A 104 0.54 -11.96 5.04
CA LEU A 104 0.95 -11.21 6.23
C LEU A 104 2.07 -11.90 7.01
N GLY A 105 2.40 -13.16 6.68
CA GLY A 105 3.42 -13.94 7.39
C GLY A 105 2.98 -14.41 8.78
N ILE A 106 1.66 -14.49 9.01
CA ILE A 106 1.05 -15.03 10.23
C ILE A 106 1.04 -16.57 10.19
N ARG A 107 0.80 -17.16 9.01
CA ARG A 107 1.01 -18.60 8.75
C ARG A 107 2.33 -18.83 8.03
N SER A 108 3.16 -19.73 8.56
CA SER A 108 4.30 -20.30 7.83
C SER A 108 3.77 -21.31 6.81
N ALA A 109 4.30 -21.29 5.59
CA ALA A 109 3.86 -22.11 4.45
C ALA A 109 3.99 -23.64 4.61
N THR A 110 4.32 -24.16 5.80
CA THR A 110 4.37 -25.60 6.08
C THR A 110 4.19 -25.89 7.57
N ALA A 111 3.04 -26.47 7.92
CA ALA A 111 3.05 -27.68 8.73
C ALA A 111 2.46 -28.76 7.82
N PRO A 112 3.15 -29.88 7.56
CA PRO A 112 2.49 -31.04 7.00
C PRO A 112 1.30 -31.38 7.90
N ASP A 113 0.11 -31.58 7.32
CA ASP A 113 -0.95 -32.31 8.01
C ASP A 113 -0.44 -33.74 8.18
N ASP A 114 0.15 -34.02 9.34
CA ASP A 114 0.34 -35.38 9.82
C ASP A 114 -0.99 -35.86 10.42
N THR A 115 -1.98 -36.18 9.57
CA THR A 115 -3.05 -37.19 9.82
C THR A 115 -3.68 -37.66 8.52
#